data_AF-A0A7J6IYE4-F1
#
_entry.id   AF-A0A7J6IYE4-F1
#
_cell.length_a   1.000
_cell.length_b   1.000
_cell.length_c   1.000
_cell.angle_alpha   90.00
_cell.angle_beta   90.00
_cell.angle_gamma   90.00
#
_symmetry.space_group_name_H-M   'P 1'
#
loop_
_entity.id
_entity.type
_entity.pdbx_description
1 polymer ?
#
loop_
_entity_poly.entity_id
_entity_poly.type
_entity_poly.pdbx_seq_one_letter_code
_entity_poly.pdbx_strand_id
1 'polypeptide(L)'
;MGAAAAHAPKKEGDISSVFVSLSGETREPLPERFRTLKQNLVAGHEDAVVKSWSRLLKSLREENETIAAKGPAIIPSVEFSSLDSDIDHLKDEMKKRGAVVVRGVVDEKEARGYKEEVEAYVRKNPSTKAFPADNPQVYELYWSLPQLKARGHPNLLKVQTALMRDLWNKSPSAAISLQPLTYADRLRIRQPGDATFALGPHIDGGSLERWERDGYGKTGTYDAIFRGDWEGYDPWEVSARVHAVQDLYNGAGACSMFRMFQGWLSMSTAGPREGTLLVNPLVKHTTAYLLLRPFFQPLREDVSGAEFLREENWVFTAGEGMNSELHGATAGHCQELNGKLHPHLELGRTMVHMPKIKPGDFVAWHADQIHAVDMVHEGKGDSSVLYIPVCPLTDQNVWYLKRQREAFLEGLPGPDFPGGKGERDHVGRPGEDAIVAPEARRAMGLEALQVAGEGEGERALLKRANEYMGF
;
A
#
# COMPACT_ATOMS: atom_id res chain seq x y z
N MET A 1 -27.20 -4.03 -9.53
CA MET A 1 -26.12 -3.03 -9.63
C MET A 1 -26.20 -2.17 -8.39
N GLY A 2 -25.37 -2.45 -7.37
CA GLY A 2 -25.24 -1.53 -6.25
C GLY A 2 -24.47 -0.33 -6.75
N ALA A 3 -25.03 0.87 -6.63
CA ALA A 3 -24.28 2.10 -6.89
C ALA A 3 -23.03 2.05 -6.00
N ALA A 4 -21.84 2.00 -6.62
CA ALA A 4 -20.65 2.41 -5.90
C ALA A 4 -20.97 3.79 -5.35
N ALA A 5 -20.84 3.98 -4.03
CA ALA A 5 -21.01 5.29 -3.44
C ALA A 5 -20.10 6.23 -4.21
N ALA A 6 -20.68 7.13 -5.01
CA ALA A 6 -19.95 8.18 -5.68
C ALA A 6 -19.40 9.04 -4.56
N HIS A 7 -18.16 8.75 -4.15
CA HIS A 7 -17.48 9.56 -3.16
C HIS A 7 -17.37 10.96 -3.75
N ALA A 8 -17.83 11.95 -2.99
CA ALA A 8 -17.68 13.34 -3.36
C ALA A 8 -16.19 13.63 -3.64
N PRO A 9 -15.87 14.57 -4.55
CA PRO A 9 -14.49 14.96 -4.81
C PRO A 9 -13.73 15.25 -3.50
N LYS A 10 -12.49 14.78 -3.39
CA LYS A 10 -11.65 15.08 -2.22
C LYS A 10 -11.43 16.59 -2.14
N LYS A 11 -11.49 17.14 -0.93
CA LYS A 11 -11.19 18.56 -0.67
C LYS A 11 -9.75 18.86 -1.08
N GLU A 12 -9.49 20.11 -1.48
CA GLU A 12 -8.12 20.58 -1.74
C GLU A 12 -7.29 20.53 -0.45
N GLY A 13 -6.05 20.04 -0.53
CA GLY A 13 -5.17 19.80 0.61
C GLY A 13 -3.83 19.20 0.18
N ASP A 14 -3.00 18.80 1.15
CA ASP A 14 -1.71 18.12 0.93
C ASP A 14 -1.57 16.84 1.79
N ILE A 15 -0.42 16.18 1.69
CA ILE A 15 -0.16 14.89 2.35
C ILE A 15 -0.23 14.93 3.88
N SER A 16 -0.08 16.10 4.52
CA SER A 16 -0.18 16.22 5.99
C SER A 16 -1.57 15.86 6.52
N SER A 17 -2.61 16.03 5.70
CA SER A 17 -4.00 15.69 6.04
C SER A 17 -4.30 14.18 6.10
N VAL A 18 -3.35 13.34 5.70
CA VAL A 18 -3.50 11.87 5.67
C VAL A 18 -3.19 11.23 7.04
N PHE A 19 -2.40 11.91 7.86
CA PHE A 19 -1.86 11.38 9.12
C PHE A 19 -2.24 12.28 10.29
N VAL A 20 -2.78 11.70 11.37
CA VAL A 20 -3.12 12.45 12.58
C VAL A 20 -1.85 13.06 13.21
N SER A 21 -0.75 12.31 13.20
CA SER A 21 0.52 12.79 13.74
C SER A 21 1.10 14.01 13.00
N LEU A 22 0.70 14.22 11.75
CA LEU A 22 1.16 15.35 10.92
C LEU A 22 0.12 16.49 10.85
N SER A 23 -1.16 16.20 11.09
CA SER A 23 -2.23 17.20 11.06
C SER A 23 -2.27 18.09 12.30
N GLY A 24 -1.62 17.68 13.40
CA GLY A 24 -1.66 18.38 14.68
C GLY A 24 -2.99 18.21 15.42
N GLU A 25 -3.88 17.33 14.94
CA GLU A 25 -5.16 17.04 15.56
C GLU A 25 -5.01 16.15 16.80
N THR A 26 -5.79 16.43 17.85
CA THR A 26 -5.94 15.54 18.99
C THR A 26 -6.94 14.43 18.67
N ARG A 27 -6.48 13.18 18.77
CA ARG A 27 -7.34 12.00 18.61
C ARG A 27 -8.27 11.85 19.81
N GLU A 28 -9.56 12.07 19.57
CA GLU A 28 -10.62 11.69 20.52
C GLU A 28 -10.76 10.16 20.62
N PRO A 29 -11.22 9.63 21.77
CA PRO A 29 -11.52 8.21 21.91
C PRO A 29 -12.54 7.74 20.87
N LEU A 30 -12.40 6.49 20.42
CA LEU A 30 -13.36 5.93 19.48
C LEU A 30 -14.75 5.76 20.13
N PRO A 31 -15.86 5.93 19.39
CA PRO A 31 -17.20 5.75 19.94
C PRO A 31 -17.42 4.34 20.51
N GLU A 32 -18.29 4.23 21.51
CA GLU A 32 -18.60 2.99 22.25
C GLU A 32 -18.98 1.80 21.35
N ARG A 33 -19.52 2.05 20.15
CA ARG A 33 -19.80 1.01 19.15
C ARG A 33 -18.57 0.16 18.80
N PHE A 34 -17.36 0.70 18.92
CA PHE A 34 -16.13 -0.04 18.68
C PHE A 34 -15.79 -1.03 19.80
N ARG A 35 -16.22 -0.77 21.04
CA ARG A 35 -16.17 -1.79 22.10
C ARG A 35 -17.09 -2.96 21.76
N THR A 36 -18.34 -2.67 21.39
CA THR A 36 -19.31 -3.69 20.95
C THR A 36 -18.80 -4.46 19.74
N LEU A 37 -18.19 -3.78 18.76
CA LEU A 37 -17.56 -4.41 17.61
C LEU A 37 -16.47 -5.40 18.04
N LYS A 38 -15.53 -4.98 18.90
CA LYS A 38 -14.48 -5.86 19.40
C LYS A 38 -15.06 -7.09 20.08
N GLN A 39 -16.02 -6.93 21.00
CA GLN A 39 -16.70 -8.04 21.65
C GLN A 39 -17.31 -9.02 20.63
N ASN A 40 -18.00 -8.50 19.61
CA ASN A 40 -18.63 -9.31 18.56
C ASN A 40 -17.64 -10.00 17.61
N LEU A 41 -16.43 -9.49 17.44
CA LEU A 41 -15.44 -10.08 16.54
C LEU A 41 -14.89 -11.41 17.08
N VAL A 42 -14.73 -11.52 18.40
CA VAL A 42 -14.10 -12.66 19.08
C VAL A 42 -15.09 -13.53 19.86
N ALA A 43 -16.39 -13.21 19.81
CA ALA A 43 -17.44 -13.89 20.56
C ALA A 43 -17.42 -15.41 20.29
N GLY A 44 -17.30 -16.20 21.36
CA GLY A 44 -17.23 -17.67 21.30
C GLY A 44 -15.85 -18.23 20.92
N HIS A 45 -14.85 -17.37 20.75
CA HIS A 45 -13.48 -17.72 20.38
C HIS A 45 -12.43 -17.13 21.34
N GLU A 46 -12.85 -16.61 22.50
CA GLU A 46 -12.00 -15.88 23.44
C GLU A 46 -10.80 -16.72 23.91
N ASP A 47 -11.04 -17.95 24.34
CA ASP A 47 -9.98 -18.88 24.75
C ASP A 47 -8.99 -19.20 23.63
N ALA A 48 -9.49 -19.30 22.39
CA ALA A 48 -8.65 -19.54 21.21
C ALA A 48 -7.77 -18.32 20.91
N VAL A 49 -8.35 -17.12 20.99
CA VAL A 49 -7.65 -15.83 20.81
C VAL A 49 -6.57 -15.63 21.87
N VAL A 50 -6.84 -15.95 23.14
CA VAL A 50 -5.83 -15.90 24.22
C VAL A 50 -4.65 -16.81 23.91
N LYS A 51 -4.93 -18.06 23.53
CA LYS A 51 -3.88 -19.03 23.17
C LYS A 51 -3.10 -18.59 21.95
N SER A 52 -3.78 -18.04 20.94
CA SER A 52 -3.17 -17.60 19.69
C SER A 52 -2.27 -16.38 19.88
N TRP A 53 -2.66 -15.45 20.76
CA TRP A 53 -1.84 -14.31 21.13
C TRP A 53 -0.50 -14.74 21.73
N SER A 54 -0.50 -15.71 22.66
CA SER A 54 0.74 -16.24 23.22
C SER A 54 1.64 -16.87 22.14
N ARG A 55 1.08 -17.65 21.21
CA ARG A 55 1.84 -18.22 20.07
C ARG A 55 2.40 -17.14 19.16
N LEU A 56 1.60 -16.11 18.87
CA LEU A 56 2.00 -14.97 18.04
C LEU A 56 3.17 -14.20 18.65
N LEU A 57 3.12 -13.88 19.94
CA LEU A 57 4.19 -13.14 20.63
C LEU A 57 5.52 -13.93 20.66
N LYS A 58 5.46 -15.25 20.84
CA LYS A 58 6.66 -16.12 20.72
C LYS A 58 7.29 -16.03 19.34
N SER A 59 6.47 -16.22 18.30
CA SER A 59 6.94 -16.22 16.93
C SER A 59 7.44 -14.83 16.49
N LEU A 60 6.79 -13.75 16.92
CA LEU A 60 7.26 -12.38 16.69
C LEU A 60 8.63 -12.14 17.28
N ARG A 61 8.86 -12.55 18.53
CA ARG A 61 10.17 -12.38 19.18
C ARG A 61 11.29 -13.07 18.40
N GLU A 62 11.06 -14.28 17.90
CA GLU A 62 12.05 -15.02 17.08
C GLU A 62 12.30 -14.35 15.72
N GLU A 63 11.23 -13.92 15.04
CA GLU A 63 11.36 -13.23 13.75
C GLU A 63 12.00 -11.84 13.91
N ASN A 64 11.72 -11.11 15.00
CA ASN A 64 12.33 -9.82 15.27
C ASN A 64 13.86 -9.93 15.40
N GLU A 65 14.38 -10.97 16.05
CA GLU A 65 15.84 -11.24 16.10
C GLU A 65 16.40 -11.51 14.70
N THR A 66 15.67 -12.28 13.88
CA THR A 66 16.08 -12.58 12.50
C THR A 66 16.14 -11.31 11.65
N ILE A 67 15.16 -10.42 11.79
CA ILE A 67 15.09 -9.16 11.04
C ILE A 67 16.20 -8.22 11.49
N ALA A 68 16.39 -8.06 12.81
CA ALA A 68 17.43 -7.21 13.36
C ALA A 68 18.83 -7.67 12.93
N ALA A 69 19.06 -8.99 12.86
CA ALA A 69 20.34 -9.56 12.43
C ALA A 69 20.60 -9.39 10.92
N LYS A 70 19.57 -9.56 10.08
CA LYS A 70 19.72 -9.50 8.61
C LYS A 70 19.66 -8.07 8.05
N GLY A 71 18.93 -7.17 8.70
CA GLY A 71 18.72 -5.80 8.22
C GLY A 71 18.18 -5.77 6.78
N PRO A 72 18.62 -4.81 5.94
CA PRO A 72 18.15 -4.68 4.55
C PRO A 72 18.34 -5.93 3.67
N ALA A 73 19.28 -6.83 4.00
CA ALA A 73 19.54 -8.04 3.23
C ALA A 73 18.42 -9.09 3.35
N ILE A 74 17.45 -8.88 4.24
CA ILE A 74 16.29 -9.76 4.36
C ILE A 74 15.28 -9.58 3.23
N ILE A 75 15.31 -8.44 2.53
CA ILE A 75 14.39 -8.15 1.43
C ILE A 75 14.90 -8.86 0.16
N PRO A 76 14.12 -9.78 -0.43
CA PRO A 76 14.53 -10.49 -1.64
C PRO A 76 14.69 -9.52 -2.82
N SER A 77 15.67 -9.82 -3.67
CA SER A 77 15.87 -9.16 -4.96
C SER A 77 15.82 -10.21 -6.07
N VAL A 78 15.12 -9.88 -7.16
CA VAL A 78 15.01 -10.71 -8.37
C VAL A 78 15.47 -9.90 -9.58
N GLU A 79 16.06 -10.54 -10.60
CA GLU A 79 16.49 -9.87 -11.82
C GLU A 79 15.38 -9.92 -12.88
N PHE A 80 15.08 -8.80 -13.53
CA PHE A 80 14.06 -8.79 -14.60
C PHE A 80 14.39 -9.77 -15.74
N SER A 81 15.67 -9.94 -16.06
CA SER A 81 16.14 -10.89 -17.09
C SER A 81 15.84 -12.36 -16.77
N SER A 82 15.64 -12.67 -15.48
CA SER A 82 15.39 -14.01 -14.95
C SER A 82 14.12 -14.05 -14.11
N LEU A 83 13.17 -13.14 -14.38
CA LEU A 83 12.04 -12.85 -13.50
C LEU A 83 11.28 -14.10 -13.05
N ASP A 84 10.83 -14.92 -13.99
CA ASP A 84 9.98 -16.08 -13.68
C ASP A 84 10.77 -17.12 -12.85
N SER A 85 12.03 -17.40 -13.19
CA SER A 85 12.86 -18.35 -12.43
C SER A 85 13.23 -17.83 -11.04
N ASP A 86 13.57 -16.55 -10.93
CA ASP A 86 13.95 -15.94 -9.65
C ASP A 86 12.75 -15.89 -8.70
N ILE A 87 11.55 -15.57 -9.20
CA ILE A 87 10.31 -15.66 -8.42
C ILE A 87 10.09 -17.11 -7.98
N ASP A 88 10.19 -18.10 -8.86
CA ASP A 88 10.00 -19.50 -8.49
C ASP A 88 10.94 -19.94 -7.36
N HIS A 89 12.19 -19.48 -7.38
CA HIS A 89 13.19 -19.78 -6.36
C HIS A 89 12.99 -19.01 -5.04
N LEU A 90 12.48 -17.77 -5.11
CA LEU A 90 12.39 -16.87 -3.95
C LEU A 90 10.96 -16.63 -3.45
N LYS A 91 9.93 -17.21 -4.07
CA LYS A 91 8.52 -16.94 -3.77
C LYS A 91 8.17 -17.10 -2.31
N ASP A 92 8.69 -18.11 -1.62
CA ASP A 92 8.35 -18.34 -0.21
C ASP A 92 8.94 -17.24 0.67
N GLU A 93 10.15 -16.76 0.38
CA GLU A 93 10.75 -15.63 1.08
C GLU A 93 10.06 -14.32 0.71
N MET A 94 9.69 -14.11 -0.56
CA MET A 94 8.88 -12.97 -1.01
C MET A 94 7.52 -12.94 -0.28
N LYS A 95 6.86 -14.10 -0.15
CA LYS A 95 5.59 -14.23 0.57
C LYS A 95 5.74 -14.00 2.07
N LYS A 96 6.83 -14.48 2.66
CA LYS A 96 7.12 -14.26 4.09
C LYS A 96 7.42 -12.80 4.40
N ARG A 97 8.23 -12.14 3.56
CA ARG A 97 8.72 -10.78 3.79
C ARG A 97 7.79 -9.69 3.28
N GLY A 98 6.92 -10.00 2.32
CA GLY A 98 5.93 -9.07 1.81
C GLY A 98 6.46 -7.93 0.97
N ALA A 99 7.75 -7.94 0.61
CA ALA A 99 8.37 -6.93 -0.22
C ALA A 99 9.43 -7.56 -1.11
N VAL A 100 9.66 -6.95 -2.27
CA VAL A 100 10.65 -7.40 -3.25
C VAL A 100 11.22 -6.22 -4.02
N VAL A 101 12.49 -6.34 -4.42
CA VAL A 101 13.11 -5.48 -5.42
C VAL A 101 13.26 -6.27 -6.72
N VAL A 102 12.71 -5.75 -7.81
CA VAL A 102 12.92 -6.27 -9.15
C VAL A 102 13.94 -5.39 -9.85
N ARG A 103 15.09 -5.96 -10.18
CA ARG A 103 16.25 -5.25 -10.72
C ARG A 103 16.16 -5.08 -12.23
N GLY A 104 16.56 -3.91 -12.71
CA GLY A 104 16.71 -3.65 -14.16
C GLY A 104 15.41 -3.82 -14.96
N VAL A 105 14.27 -3.37 -14.43
CA VAL A 105 12.98 -3.43 -15.13
C VAL A 105 12.97 -2.49 -16.33
N VAL A 106 13.48 -1.27 -16.13
CA VAL A 106 13.73 -0.29 -17.18
C VAL A 106 15.23 -0.08 -17.30
N ASP A 107 15.73 0.20 -18.51
CA ASP A 107 17.14 0.53 -18.70
C ASP A 107 17.56 1.71 -17.79
N GLU A 108 18.74 1.62 -17.20
CA GLU A 108 19.19 2.60 -16.19
C GLU A 108 19.27 4.02 -16.77
N LYS A 109 19.69 4.17 -18.04
CA LYS A 109 19.77 5.47 -18.71
C LYS A 109 18.38 6.01 -19.04
N GLU A 110 17.48 5.15 -19.51
CA GLU A 110 16.09 5.53 -19.76
C GLU A 110 15.39 6.00 -18.48
N ALA A 111 15.47 5.21 -17.40
CA ALA A 111 14.87 5.56 -16.12
C ALA A 111 15.48 6.82 -15.49
N ARG A 112 16.79 7.05 -15.69
CA ARG A 112 17.41 8.33 -15.31
C ARG A 112 16.86 9.49 -16.14
N GLY A 113 16.70 9.30 -17.44
CA GLY A 113 16.14 10.28 -18.36
C GLY A 113 14.71 10.72 -17.99
N TYR A 114 13.91 9.83 -17.40
CA TYR A 114 12.59 10.19 -16.86
C TYR A 114 12.65 11.34 -15.86
N LYS A 115 13.65 11.36 -14.96
CA LYS A 115 13.82 12.47 -14.01
C LYS A 115 14.13 13.79 -14.73
N GLU A 116 15.04 13.76 -15.70
CA GLU A 116 15.43 14.95 -16.47
C GLU A 116 14.23 15.52 -17.25
N GLU A 117 13.42 14.64 -17.86
CA GLU A 117 12.18 15.00 -18.54
C GLU A 117 11.13 15.59 -17.57
N VAL A 118 10.97 15.02 -16.37
CA VAL A 118 10.07 15.56 -15.32
C VAL A 118 10.52 16.95 -14.89
N GLU A 119 11.80 17.14 -14.58
CA GLU A 119 12.32 18.45 -14.16
C GLU A 119 12.17 19.50 -15.28
N ALA A 120 12.38 19.11 -16.55
CA ALA A 120 12.16 19.98 -17.69
C ALA A 120 10.68 20.35 -17.87
N TYR A 121 9.77 19.41 -17.63
CA TYR A 121 8.33 19.64 -17.66
C TYR A 121 7.89 20.59 -16.54
N VAL A 122 8.38 20.41 -15.31
CA VAL A 122 8.14 21.33 -14.19
C VAL A 122 8.67 22.73 -14.48
N ARG A 123 9.90 22.87 -15.02
CA ARG A 123 10.47 24.18 -15.38
C ARG A 123 9.63 24.95 -16.40
N LYS A 124 8.96 24.25 -17.32
CA LYS A 124 8.04 24.84 -18.31
C LYS A 124 6.69 25.23 -17.69
N ASN A 125 6.35 24.65 -16.54
CA ASN A 125 5.05 24.75 -15.89
C ASN A 125 5.22 25.17 -14.41
N PRO A 126 5.61 26.43 -14.14
CA PRO A 126 5.87 26.91 -12.78
C PRO A 126 4.61 26.92 -11.88
N SER A 127 3.42 26.71 -12.44
CA SER A 127 2.17 26.48 -11.71
C SER A 127 2.06 25.08 -11.08
N THR A 128 3.02 24.19 -11.32
CA THR A 128 3.03 22.83 -10.78
C THR A 128 3.03 22.87 -9.25
N LYS A 129 2.01 22.29 -8.63
CA LYS A 129 1.93 22.15 -7.17
C LYS A 129 2.91 21.09 -6.68
N ALA A 130 3.53 21.37 -5.54
CA ALA A 130 4.43 20.43 -4.88
C ALA A 130 4.50 20.71 -3.37
N PHE A 131 4.96 19.72 -2.61
CA PHE A 131 5.11 19.78 -1.16
C PHE A 131 6.55 19.43 -0.73
N PRO A 132 7.13 20.16 0.25
CA PRO A 132 6.71 21.48 0.70
C PRO A 132 6.80 22.54 -0.41
N ALA A 133 6.10 23.67 -0.27
CA ALA A 133 6.01 24.68 -1.33
C ALA A 133 7.35 25.42 -1.58
N ASP A 134 8.16 25.59 -0.54
CA ASP A 134 9.46 26.28 -0.56
C ASP A 134 10.63 25.36 -0.94
N ASN A 135 10.47 24.05 -0.76
CA ASN A 135 11.44 23.03 -1.16
C ASN A 135 10.75 21.78 -1.74
N PRO A 136 10.21 21.84 -2.97
CA PRO A 136 9.45 20.76 -3.60
C PRO A 136 10.11 19.38 -3.56
N GLN A 137 9.52 18.44 -2.82
CA GLN A 137 9.95 17.03 -2.75
C GLN A 137 8.95 16.10 -3.42
N VAL A 138 7.65 16.32 -3.20
CA VAL A 138 6.54 15.54 -3.79
C VAL A 138 5.78 16.43 -4.74
N TYR A 139 5.60 15.97 -5.97
CA TYR A 139 4.99 16.75 -7.04
C TYR A 139 3.57 16.24 -7.30
N GLU A 140 2.60 17.15 -7.30
CA GLU A 140 1.21 16.89 -7.70
C GLU A 140 1.12 16.86 -9.24
N LEU A 141 1.88 15.93 -9.83
CA LEU A 141 1.91 15.60 -11.25
C LEU A 141 1.44 14.16 -11.44
N TYR A 142 0.68 13.91 -12.49
CA TYR A 142 0.07 12.62 -12.76
C TYR A 142 0.24 12.19 -14.22
N TRP A 143 0.30 13.12 -15.17
CA TRP A 143 0.19 12.89 -16.61
C TRP A 143 1.43 13.30 -17.39
N SER A 144 2.55 13.59 -16.73
CA SER A 144 3.79 13.88 -17.44
C SER A 144 4.19 12.71 -18.36
N LEU A 145 4.85 13.00 -19.49
CA LEU A 145 5.26 11.96 -20.44
C LEU A 145 6.08 10.83 -19.77
N PRO A 146 7.03 11.10 -18.86
CA PRO A 146 7.74 10.04 -18.13
C PRO A 146 6.83 9.17 -17.27
N GLN A 147 5.81 9.73 -16.61
CA GLN A 147 4.83 8.95 -15.85
C GLN A 147 4.01 8.02 -16.75
N LEU A 148 3.57 8.51 -17.92
CA LEU A 148 2.85 7.67 -18.88
C LEU A 148 3.73 6.57 -19.47
N LYS A 149 4.97 6.89 -19.88
CA LYS A 149 5.97 5.92 -20.36
C LYS A 149 6.23 4.84 -19.32
N ALA A 150 6.51 5.22 -18.07
CA ALA A 150 6.83 4.28 -17.01
C ALA A 150 5.67 3.34 -16.69
N ARG A 151 4.44 3.87 -16.51
CA ARG A 151 3.25 3.04 -16.23
C ARG A 151 2.89 2.12 -17.39
N GLY A 152 3.10 2.57 -18.63
CA GLY A 152 2.87 1.80 -19.84
C GLY A 152 4.05 0.94 -20.29
N HIS A 153 5.15 0.92 -19.54
CA HIS A 153 6.37 0.24 -19.97
C HIS A 153 6.13 -1.28 -20.04
N PRO A 154 6.41 -1.97 -21.16
CA PRO A 154 6.11 -3.40 -21.31
C PRO A 154 6.73 -4.28 -20.22
N ASN A 155 7.98 -4.00 -19.82
CA ASN A 155 8.64 -4.74 -18.74
C ASN A 155 7.95 -4.54 -17.39
N LEU A 156 7.44 -3.33 -17.10
CA LEU A 156 6.78 -3.07 -15.83
C LEU A 156 5.42 -3.77 -15.77
N LEU A 157 4.65 -3.74 -16.86
CA LEU A 157 3.39 -4.50 -16.96
C LEU A 157 3.62 -6.02 -16.85
N LYS A 158 4.73 -6.53 -17.41
CA LYS A 158 5.15 -7.93 -17.23
C LYS A 158 5.45 -8.25 -15.76
N VAL A 159 6.21 -7.39 -15.07
CA VAL A 159 6.52 -7.54 -13.64
C VAL A 159 5.25 -7.53 -12.80
N GLN A 160 4.35 -6.57 -13.03
CA GLN A 160 3.06 -6.49 -12.34
C GLN A 160 2.26 -7.79 -12.49
N THR A 161 2.18 -8.31 -13.72
CA THR A 161 1.47 -9.57 -14.01
C THR A 161 2.11 -10.75 -13.28
N ALA A 162 3.44 -10.89 -13.33
CA ALA A 162 4.14 -11.98 -12.66
C ALA A 162 3.96 -11.95 -11.14
N LEU A 163 4.14 -10.79 -10.51
CA LEU A 163 3.95 -10.63 -9.05
C LEU A 163 2.52 -10.99 -8.61
N MET A 164 1.50 -10.61 -9.39
CA MET A 164 0.12 -10.99 -9.10
C MET A 164 -0.11 -12.48 -9.30
N ARG A 165 0.38 -13.06 -10.40
CA ARG A 165 0.17 -14.46 -10.77
C ARG A 165 0.83 -15.44 -9.80
N ASP A 166 2.06 -15.15 -9.40
CA ASP A 166 2.91 -16.15 -8.73
C ASP A 166 2.87 -16.05 -7.19
N LEU A 167 2.49 -14.89 -6.65
CA LEU A 167 2.46 -14.69 -5.20
C LEU A 167 1.05 -14.79 -4.60
N TRP A 168 0.03 -14.34 -5.34
CA TRP A 168 -1.35 -14.30 -4.87
C TRP A 168 -2.14 -15.55 -5.23
N ASN A 169 -2.96 -15.99 -4.28
CA ASN A 169 -3.92 -17.07 -4.44
C ASN A 169 -5.30 -16.47 -4.69
N LYS A 170 -6.06 -17.07 -5.62
CA LYS A 170 -7.47 -16.71 -5.87
C LYS A 170 -8.32 -17.96 -6.02
N SER A 171 -9.57 -17.89 -5.54
CA SER A 171 -10.56 -18.91 -5.84
C SER A 171 -10.99 -18.83 -7.32
N PRO A 172 -11.39 -19.96 -7.96
CA PRO A 172 -11.84 -19.95 -9.35
C PRO A 172 -13.07 -19.07 -9.63
N SER A 173 -13.88 -18.81 -8.61
CA SER A 173 -15.08 -17.96 -8.68
C SER A 173 -14.81 -16.49 -8.34
N ALA A 174 -13.61 -16.13 -7.91
CA ALA A 174 -13.28 -14.74 -7.56
C ALA A 174 -13.45 -13.83 -8.79
N ALA A 175 -14.17 -12.72 -8.59
CA ALA A 175 -14.34 -11.68 -9.61
C ALA A 175 -13.09 -10.80 -9.68
N ILE A 176 -12.00 -11.39 -10.17
CA ILE A 176 -10.70 -10.73 -10.36
C ILE A 176 -10.01 -11.26 -11.62
N SER A 177 -9.41 -10.35 -12.39
CA SER A 177 -8.45 -10.68 -13.45
C SER A 177 -7.09 -10.12 -13.10
N LEU A 178 -6.03 -10.86 -13.42
CA LEU A 178 -4.64 -10.45 -13.18
C LEU A 178 -4.08 -9.60 -14.34
N GLN A 179 -4.94 -9.14 -15.25
CA GLN A 179 -4.58 -8.07 -16.18
C GLN A 179 -4.29 -6.78 -15.39
N PRO A 180 -3.08 -6.20 -15.50
CA PRO A 180 -2.71 -5.03 -14.73
C PRO A 180 -3.49 -3.80 -15.19
N LEU A 181 -3.97 -3.01 -14.23
CA LEU A 181 -4.55 -1.69 -14.45
C LEU A 181 -3.60 -0.60 -13.93
N THR A 182 -3.65 0.57 -14.57
CA THR A 182 -2.88 1.74 -14.14
C THR A 182 -3.62 2.51 -13.04
N TYR A 183 -2.86 2.94 -12.04
CA TYR A 183 -3.28 3.94 -11.05
C TYR A 183 -2.34 5.13 -11.16
N ALA A 184 -2.89 6.31 -11.43
CA ALA A 184 -2.15 7.53 -11.68
C ALA A 184 -1.80 8.21 -10.35
N ASP A 185 -0.61 7.92 -9.84
CA ASP A 185 -0.07 8.52 -8.62
C ASP A 185 1.01 9.57 -8.92
N ARG A 186 1.39 10.30 -7.87
CA ARG A 186 2.41 11.34 -7.84
C ARG A 186 3.81 10.80 -8.09
N LEU A 187 4.78 11.69 -8.01
CA LEU A 187 6.21 11.36 -7.97
C LEU A 187 6.91 12.11 -6.86
N ARG A 188 8.10 11.62 -6.49
CA ARG A 188 8.96 12.25 -5.50
C ARG A 188 10.36 12.43 -6.04
N ILE A 189 10.96 13.58 -5.79
CA ILE A 189 12.38 13.91 -6.02
C ILE A 189 12.91 14.44 -4.69
N ARG A 190 13.37 13.54 -3.81
CA ARG A 190 13.76 13.91 -2.44
C ARG A 190 15.22 14.35 -2.37
N GLN A 191 15.49 15.54 -1.87
CA GLN A 191 16.83 16.13 -1.80
C GLN A 191 17.60 15.70 -0.54
N PRO A 192 18.94 15.67 -0.58
CA PRO A 192 19.79 15.54 0.60
C PRO A 192 19.44 16.53 1.72
N GLY A 193 19.46 16.06 2.95
CA GLY A 193 19.17 16.84 4.16
C GLY A 193 17.68 17.06 4.45
N ASP A 194 16.78 16.67 3.55
CA ASP A 194 15.33 16.81 3.80
C ASP A 194 14.88 15.98 5.01
N ALA A 195 14.20 16.65 5.93
CA ALA A 195 13.56 16.06 7.11
C ALA A 195 12.05 16.37 7.20
N THR A 196 11.51 17.06 6.18
CA THR A 196 10.09 17.47 6.17
C THR A 196 9.17 16.33 5.74
N PHE A 197 9.65 15.46 4.84
CA PHE A 197 8.92 14.29 4.39
C PHE A 197 9.26 13.06 5.24
N ALA A 198 8.89 13.13 6.51
CA ALA A 198 9.12 12.08 7.49
C ALA A 198 7.82 11.36 7.84
N LEU A 199 7.54 10.26 7.13
CA LEU A 199 6.38 9.41 7.40
C LEU A 199 6.79 8.27 8.34
N GLY A 200 6.21 8.25 9.55
CA GLY A 200 6.41 7.17 10.51
C GLY A 200 5.81 5.83 10.04
N PRO A 201 6.03 4.73 10.78
CA PRO A 201 5.47 3.43 10.42
C PRO A 201 3.94 3.46 10.31
N HIS A 202 3.43 3.08 9.14
CA HIS A 202 2.00 3.06 8.85
C HIS A 202 1.61 1.95 7.86
N ILE A 203 0.31 1.73 7.72
CA ILE A 203 -0.30 0.90 6.68
C ILE A 203 -1.43 1.71 6.02
N ASP A 204 -1.49 1.71 4.69
CA ASP A 204 -2.55 2.36 3.91
C ASP A 204 -3.74 1.43 3.66
N GLY A 205 -4.72 1.88 2.87
CA GLY A 205 -5.87 1.05 2.46
C GLY A 205 -6.88 0.88 3.60
N GLY A 206 -7.19 1.97 4.30
CA GLY A 206 -8.09 2.03 5.44
C GLY A 206 -7.36 2.03 6.78
N SER A 207 -8.10 2.16 7.86
CA SER A 207 -7.62 1.94 9.23
C SER A 207 -8.70 1.17 10.01
N LEU A 208 -9.74 1.86 10.49
CA LEU A 208 -10.87 1.28 11.22
C LEU A 208 -11.59 0.18 10.42
N GLU A 209 -11.62 0.30 9.10
CA GLU A 209 -12.22 -0.65 8.17
C GLU A 209 -11.71 -2.09 8.37
N ARG A 210 -10.50 -2.27 8.90
CA ARG A 210 -9.92 -3.58 9.20
C ARG A 210 -10.68 -4.39 10.24
N TRP A 211 -11.35 -3.71 11.17
CA TRP A 211 -12.17 -4.36 12.20
C TRP A 211 -13.66 -4.32 11.84
N GLU A 212 -14.08 -3.37 11.01
CA GLU A 212 -15.50 -3.14 10.75
C GLU A 212 -16.12 -4.19 9.83
N ARG A 213 -17.36 -4.58 10.16
CA ARG A 213 -18.14 -5.57 9.41
C ARG A 213 -18.46 -5.11 7.99
N ASP A 214 -18.61 -3.81 7.77
CA ASP A 214 -18.86 -3.24 6.44
C ASP A 214 -17.57 -2.90 5.67
N GLY A 215 -16.41 -2.99 6.34
CA GLY A 215 -15.08 -2.80 5.76
C GLY A 215 -14.49 -4.12 5.25
N TYR A 216 -13.36 -4.53 5.82
CA TYR A 216 -12.72 -5.81 5.56
C TYR A 216 -13.48 -7.02 6.14
N GLY A 217 -14.33 -6.79 7.15
CA GLY A 217 -15.17 -7.82 7.74
C GLY A 217 -16.31 -8.30 6.82
N LYS A 218 -16.61 -7.58 5.74
CA LYS A 218 -17.73 -7.86 4.83
C LYS A 218 -17.62 -9.24 4.17
N THR A 219 -16.39 -9.66 3.96
CA THR A 219 -16.01 -10.92 3.30
C THR A 219 -15.14 -11.79 4.21
N GLY A 220 -14.99 -11.40 5.47
CA GLY A 220 -14.22 -12.17 6.44
C GLY A 220 -12.73 -12.22 6.17
N THR A 221 -12.14 -11.16 5.58
CA THR A 221 -10.69 -11.12 5.22
C THR A 221 -9.78 -11.54 6.37
N TYR A 222 -10.16 -11.19 7.60
CA TYR A 222 -9.37 -11.45 8.80
C TYR A 222 -10.04 -12.42 9.80
N ASP A 223 -11.08 -13.15 9.38
CA ASP A 223 -11.87 -13.99 10.28
C ASP A 223 -11.06 -15.10 10.95
N ALA A 224 -10.04 -15.64 10.28
CA ALA A 224 -9.15 -16.64 10.89
C ALA A 224 -8.42 -16.07 12.12
N ILE A 225 -7.96 -14.81 12.04
CA ILE A 225 -7.26 -14.13 13.13
C ILE A 225 -8.20 -13.93 14.32
N PHE A 226 -9.41 -13.42 14.09
CA PHE A 226 -10.39 -13.18 15.17
C PHE A 226 -10.95 -14.48 15.78
N ARG A 227 -10.80 -15.63 15.10
CA ARG A 227 -11.12 -16.96 15.63
C ARG A 227 -9.98 -17.63 16.39
N GLY A 228 -8.82 -16.96 16.53
CA GLY A 228 -7.65 -17.49 17.23
C GLY A 228 -6.78 -18.44 16.38
N ASP A 229 -6.91 -18.37 15.06
CA ASP A 229 -6.14 -19.15 14.08
C ASP A 229 -5.41 -18.22 13.10
N TRP A 230 -4.55 -17.34 13.64
CA TRP A 230 -3.74 -16.46 12.80
C TRP A 230 -2.75 -17.26 11.94
N GLU A 231 -2.40 -18.48 12.36
CA GLU A 231 -1.59 -19.41 11.57
C GLU A 231 -2.31 -19.91 10.31
N GLY A 232 -3.64 -20.02 10.34
CA GLY A 232 -4.46 -20.32 9.16
C GLY A 232 -4.71 -19.12 8.22
N TYR A 233 -4.46 -17.89 8.67
CA TYR A 233 -4.60 -16.70 7.83
C TYR A 233 -3.53 -16.66 6.73
N ASP A 234 -3.97 -16.55 5.47
CA ASP A 234 -3.10 -16.33 4.31
C ASP A 234 -3.26 -14.88 3.81
N PRO A 235 -2.26 -14.00 4.03
CA PRO A 235 -2.34 -12.62 3.52
C PRO A 235 -2.41 -12.56 1.99
N TRP A 236 -1.97 -13.61 1.30
CA TRP A 236 -1.91 -13.72 -0.16
C TRP A 236 -3.19 -14.30 -0.78
N GLU A 237 -4.21 -14.64 0.01
CA GLU A 237 -5.54 -14.98 -0.51
C GLU A 237 -6.32 -13.71 -0.83
N VAL A 238 -6.70 -13.53 -2.10
CA VAL A 238 -7.29 -12.28 -2.57
C VAL A 238 -8.82 -12.29 -2.58
N SER A 239 -9.48 -13.46 -2.62
CA SER A 239 -10.92 -13.56 -2.89
C SER A 239 -11.74 -12.76 -1.87
N ALA A 240 -11.36 -12.80 -0.58
CA ALA A 240 -12.02 -11.97 0.43
C ALA A 240 -11.73 -10.47 0.23
N ARG A 241 -10.51 -10.10 -0.16
CA ARG A 241 -10.10 -8.69 -0.33
C ARG A 241 -10.81 -7.97 -1.48
N VAL A 242 -11.17 -8.69 -2.55
CA VAL A 242 -11.78 -8.10 -3.76
C VAL A 242 -13.05 -7.28 -3.46
N HIS A 243 -13.79 -7.62 -2.40
CA HIS A 243 -15.01 -6.91 -2.02
C HIS A 243 -14.91 -6.15 -0.69
N ALA A 244 -13.70 -6.05 -0.12
CA ALA A 244 -13.47 -5.27 1.08
C ALA A 244 -13.65 -3.78 0.77
N VAL A 245 -14.30 -3.05 1.68
CA VAL A 245 -14.40 -1.59 1.60
C VAL A 245 -13.28 -0.99 2.43
N GLN A 246 -12.38 -0.23 1.77
CA GLN A 246 -11.18 0.34 2.38
C GLN A 246 -11.33 1.81 2.77
N ASP A 247 -12.48 2.43 2.45
CA ASP A 247 -12.80 3.82 2.78
C ASP A 247 -14.28 3.93 3.19
N LEU A 248 -14.56 3.80 4.49
CA LEU A 248 -15.90 4.02 5.04
C LEU A 248 -16.11 5.48 5.46
N TYR A 249 -15.04 6.27 5.54
CA TYR A 249 -15.02 7.59 6.16
C TYR A 249 -14.68 8.73 5.20
N ASN A 250 -14.59 8.44 3.90
CA ASN A 250 -14.16 9.36 2.87
C ASN A 250 -12.81 10.03 3.21
N GLY A 251 -11.84 9.25 3.68
CA GLY A 251 -10.55 9.73 4.19
C GLY A 251 -9.71 10.47 3.15
N ALA A 252 -8.90 11.44 3.58
CA ALA A 252 -8.10 12.25 2.65
C ALA A 252 -7.04 11.42 1.90
N GLY A 253 -6.47 10.41 2.55
CA GLY A 253 -5.52 9.47 1.94
C GLY A 253 -6.13 8.16 1.46
N ALA A 254 -7.46 8.08 1.37
CA ALA A 254 -8.12 6.87 0.94
C ALA A 254 -7.85 6.57 -0.54
N CYS A 255 -7.60 5.30 -0.84
CA CYS A 255 -7.41 4.81 -2.19
C CYS A 255 -8.64 4.04 -2.65
N SER A 256 -9.25 4.46 -3.76
CA SER A 256 -10.40 3.84 -4.39
C SER A 256 -10.05 2.58 -5.18
N MET A 257 -8.79 2.32 -5.48
CA MET A 257 -8.37 1.05 -6.09
C MET A 257 -7.87 0.06 -5.03
N PHE A 258 -8.28 -1.19 -5.16
CA PHE A 258 -7.58 -2.29 -4.53
C PHE A 258 -6.21 -2.45 -5.19
N ARG A 259 -5.16 -2.21 -4.41
CA ARG A 259 -3.76 -2.42 -4.78
C ARG A 259 -3.30 -3.73 -4.15
N MET A 260 -2.88 -4.71 -4.95
CA MET A 260 -2.25 -5.92 -4.41
C MET A 260 -0.89 -5.59 -3.82
N PHE A 261 -0.14 -4.76 -4.55
CA PHE A 261 1.08 -4.17 -4.03
C PHE A 261 1.03 -2.67 -4.19
N GLN A 262 1.56 -1.97 -3.21
CA GLN A 262 2.12 -0.66 -3.47
C GLN A 262 3.47 -0.83 -4.16
N GLY A 263 3.97 0.23 -4.79
CA GLY A 263 5.24 0.14 -5.48
C GLY A 263 5.71 1.45 -6.06
N TRP A 264 6.97 1.46 -6.44
CA TRP A 264 7.58 2.58 -7.15
C TRP A 264 8.71 2.14 -8.06
N LEU A 265 8.84 2.86 -9.18
CA LEU A 265 9.96 2.74 -10.12
C LEU A 265 11.02 3.79 -9.75
N SER A 266 12.28 3.36 -9.60
CA SER A 266 13.37 4.27 -9.27
C SER A 266 13.81 5.08 -10.48
N MET A 267 14.03 6.38 -10.27
CA MET A 267 14.72 7.26 -11.22
C MET A 267 16.10 7.67 -10.69
N SER A 268 16.45 7.31 -9.45
CA SER A 268 17.75 7.60 -8.86
C SER A 268 18.42 6.40 -8.18
N THR A 269 19.66 6.61 -7.77
CA THR A 269 20.38 5.64 -6.95
C THR A 269 20.23 6.08 -5.51
N ALA A 270 19.70 5.21 -4.66
CA ALA A 270 19.55 5.49 -3.24
C ALA A 270 19.60 4.20 -2.43
N GLY A 271 20.21 4.24 -1.25
CA GLY A 271 20.30 3.13 -0.32
C GLY A 271 19.74 3.44 1.07
N PRO A 272 20.04 2.58 2.06
CA PRO A 272 19.67 2.81 3.45
C PRO A 272 20.11 4.19 3.94
N ARG A 273 19.21 4.93 4.61
CA ARG A 273 19.39 6.30 5.12
C ARG A 273 19.53 7.39 4.05
N GLU A 274 19.45 7.05 2.78
CA GLU A 274 19.50 8.02 1.66
C GLU A 274 18.09 8.44 1.22
N GLY A 275 17.20 8.67 2.19
CA GLY A 275 15.84 9.14 1.92
C GLY A 275 14.90 8.08 1.35
N THR A 276 15.17 6.79 1.58
CA THR A 276 14.45 5.66 0.97
C THR A 276 13.32 5.12 1.87
N LEU A 277 12.69 4.03 1.43
CA LEU A 277 11.59 3.34 2.11
C LEU A 277 12.14 2.34 3.14
N LEU A 278 11.46 2.23 4.27
CA LEU A 278 11.62 1.14 5.24
C LEU A 278 10.35 0.30 5.29
N VAL A 279 10.49 -0.99 5.61
CA VAL A 279 9.36 -1.89 5.83
C VAL A 279 9.57 -2.78 7.06
N ASN A 280 8.49 -3.26 7.69
CA ASN A 280 8.56 -4.36 8.66
C ASN A 280 8.23 -5.69 7.94
N PRO A 281 9.22 -6.55 7.63
CA PRO A 281 9.08 -7.65 6.67
C PRO A 281 8.40 -8.90 7.25
N LEU A 282 7.19 -8.75 7.80
CA LEU A 282 6.35 -9.81 8.37
C LEU A 282 4.85 -9.54 8.17
N VAL A 283 4.34 -9.53 6.94
CA VAL A 283 2.92 -9.22 6.64
C VAL A 283 1.97 -9.99 7.56
N LYS A 284 2.13 -11.31 7.64
CA LYS A 284 1.23 -12.20 8.37
C LYS A 284 1.22 -11.88 9.87
N HIS A 285 2.39 -11.89 10.51
CA HIS A 285 2.50 -11.67 11.95
C HIS A 285 2.09 -10.25 12.35
N THR A 286 2.51 -9.24 11.57
CA THR A 286 2.18 -7.85 11.87
C THR A 286 0.70 -7.57 11.70
N THR A 287 0.05 -8.13 10.68
CA THR A 287 -1.41 -8.03 10.50
C THR A 287 -2.14 -8.69 11.66
N ALA A 288 -1.77 -9.92 12.03
CA ALA A 288 -2.35 -10.62 13.17
C ALA A 288 -2.16 -9.85 14.49
N TYR A 289 -0.96 -9.32 14.70
CA TYR A 289 -0.64 -8.55 15.89
C TYR A 289 -1.44 -7.26 15.97
N LEU A 290 -1.46 -6.48 14.88
CA LEU A 290 -2.23 -5.25 14.78
C LEU A 290 -3.69 -5.50 15.15
N LEU A 291 -4.31 -6.52 14.54
CA LEU A 291 -5.73 -6.80 14.73
C LEU A 291 -6.07 -7.30 16.13
N LEU A 292 -5.20 -8.11 16.74
CA LEU A 292 -5.41 -8.64 18.10
C LEU A 292 -4.94 -7.70 19.21
N ARG A 293 -3.99 -6.80 18.96
CA ARG A 293 -3.41 -5.90 19.97
C ARG A 293 -4.45 -5.10 20.78
N PRO A 294 -5.55 -4.58 20.19
CA PRO A 294 -6.62 -3.91 20.95
C PRO A 294 -7.35 -4.76 22.00
N PHE A 295 -7.19 -6.08 21.97
CA PHE A 295 -7.87 -7.01 22.87
C PHE A 295 -7.05 -7.37 24.11
N PHE A 296 -5.81 -6.88 24.20
CA PHE A 296 -4.88 -7.22 25.28
C PHE A 296 -4.34 -5.96 25.96
N GLN A 297 -4.05 -6.07 27.25
CA GLN A 297 -3.40 -5.01 28.03
C GLN A 297 -2.29 -5.58 28.91
N PRO A 298 -1.27 -4.77 29.27
CA PRO A 298 -0.24 -5.23 30.19
C PRO A 298 -0.81 -5.43 31.59
N LEU A 299 -0.32 -6.42 32.33
CA LEU A 299 -0.58 -6.63 33.75
C LEU A 299 0.30 -5.73 34.61
N ARG A 300 1.55 -5.53 34.19
CA ARG A 300 2.55 -4.68 34.83
C ARG A 300 3.09 -3.66 33.84
N GLU A 301 2.92 -2.39 34.18
CA GLU A 301 3.46 -1.25 33.42
C GLU A 301 4.80 -0.74 33.98
N ASP A 302 5.20 -1.19 35.17
CA ASP A 302 6.43 -0.81 35.86
C ASP A 302 7.66 -1.59 35.38
N VAL A 303 7.47 -2.67 34.62
CA VAL A 303 8.56 -3.44 33.99
C VAL A 303 8.87 -2.95 32.58
N SER A 304 10.07 -3.27 32.08
CA SER A 304 10.54 -2.80 30.77
C SER A 304 11.27 -3.89 29.98
N GLY A 305 11.58 -3.60 28.72
CA GLY A 305 12.35 -4.47 27.84
C GLY A 305 11.72 -5.85 27.66
N ALA A 306 12.54 -6.90 27.69
CA ALA A 306 12.10 -8.27 27.46
C ALA A 306 11.01 -8.73 28.45
N GLU A 307 11.06 -8.28 29.70
CA GLU A 307 10.07 -8.65 30.73
C GLU A 307 8.69 -8.04 30.44
N PHE A 308 8.64 -6.80 29.96
CA PHE A 308 7.39 -6.15 29.56
C PHE A 308 6.76 -6.83 28.34
N LEU A 309 7.59 -7.31 27.40
CA LEU A 309 7.18 -7.96 26.15
C LEU A 309 6.83 -9.45 26.31
N ARG A 310 6.96 -10.02 27.52
CA ARG A 310 6.65 -11.42 27.76
C ARG A 310 5.15 -11.67 27.79
N GLU A 311 4.74 -12.79 27.23
CA GLU A 311 3.37 -13.25 27.11
C GLU A 311 2.62 -13.22 28.44
N GLU A 312 3.30 -13.59 29.53
CA GLU A 312 2.74 -13.62 30.88
C GLU A 312 2.38 -12.22 31.40
N ASN A 313 2.93 -11.16 30.81
CA ASN A 313 2.59 -9.78 31.14
C ASN A 313 1.35 -9.27 30.38
N TRP A 314 0.72 -10.05 29.50
CA TRP A 314 -0.39 -9.57 28.67
C TRP A 314 -1.66 -10.39 28.89
N VAL A 315 -2.74 -9.70 29.27
CA VAL A 315 -4.04 -10.32 29.56
C VAL A 315 -5.10 -9.85 28.59
N PHE A 316 -6.01 -10.75 28.21
CA PHE A 316 -7.17 -10.43 27.38
C PHE A 316 -8.18 -9.58 28.15
N THR A 317 -8.65 -8.50 27.54
CA THR A 317 -9.69 -7.62 28.08
C THR A 317 -11.05 -8.10 27.62
N ALA A 318 -11.96 -8.45 28.54
CA ALA A 318 -13.32 -8.91 28.23
C ALA A 318 -14.38 -8.00 28.85
N GLY A 319 -15.61 -8.06 28.33
CA GLY A 319 -16.78 -7.41 28.94
C GLY A 319 -16.58 -5.91 29.20
N GLU A 320 -16.79 -5.48 30.44
CA GLU A 320 -16.62 -4.08 30.88
C GLU A 320 -15.15 -3.63 30.92
N GLY A 321 -14.20 -4.56 31.02
CA GLY A 321 -12.77 -4.24 30.97
C GLY A 321 -12.24 -3.91 29.57
N MET A 322 -13.02 -4.18 28.53
CA MET A 322 -12.66 -3.85 27.15
C MET A 322 -13.03 -2.39 26.86
N ASN A 323 -12.12 -1.61 26.28
CA ASN A 323 -12.40 -0.24 25.80
C ASN A 323 -12.72 -0.21 24.29
N SER A 324 -13.13 0.96 23.79
CA SER A 324 -13.42 1.18 22.37
C SER A 324 -12.17 1.38 21.49
N GLU A 325 -10.98 1.51 22.09
CA GLU A 325 -9.77 1.84 21.34
C GLU A 325 -9.35 0.73 20.37
N LEU A 326 -8.97 1.16 19.16
CA LEU A 326 -8.27 0.41 18.14
C LEU A 326 -6.94 1.13 17.90
N HIS A 327 -5.88 0.62 18.54
CA HIS A 327 -4.60 1.31 18.67
C HIS A 327 -4.06 1.79 17.30
N GLY A 328 -3.89 3.10 17.13
CA GLY A 328 -3.35 3.72 15.91
C GLY A 328 -4.34 3.86 14.74
N ALA A 329 -5.58 3.36 14.87
CA ALA A 329 -6.62 3.52 13.87
C ALA A 329 -7.45 4.78 14.13
N THR A 330 -7.67 5.61 13.12
CA THR A 330 -8.48 6.84 13.21
C THR A 330 -9.32 6.99 11.94
N ALA A 331 -10.59 7.35 12.10
CA ALA A 331 -11.53 7.51 10.98
C ALA A 331 -10.95 8.44 9.90
N GLY A 332 -10.97 8.00 8.65
CA GLY A 332 -10.49 8.78 7.49
C GLY A 332 -8.97 8.95 7.38
N HIS A 333 -8.18 8.30 8.23
CA HIS A 333 -6.72 8.37 8.24
C HIS A 333 -6.09 6.99 8.05
N CYS A 334 -4.81 6.97 7.65
CA CYS A 334 -4.03 5.74 7.59
C CYS A 334 -3.84 5.11 8.98
N GLN A 335 -3.56 3.81 9.01
CA GLN A 335 -3.26 3.10 10.25
C GLN A 335 -1.84 3.46 10.71
N GLU A 336 -1.69 4.12 11.86
CA GLU A 336 -0.39 4.51 12.41
C GLU A 336 0.15 3.46 13.40
N LEU A 337 1.46 3.23 13.38
CA LEU A 337 2.13 2.32 14.30
C LEU A 337 3.36 2.99 14.95
N ASN A 338 3.57 2.68 16.22
CA ASN A 338 4.68 3.20 17.02
C ASN A 338 4.99 2.24 18.18
N GLY A 339 6.16 2.42 18.81
CA GLY A 339 6.64 1.55 19.89
C GLY A 339 5.80 1.61 21.18
N LYS A 340 5.02 2.67 21.41
CA LYS A 340 4.13 2.78 22.59
C LYS A 340 2.89 1.89 22.43
N LEU A 341 2.25 1.98 21.27
CA LEU A 341 1.03 1.25 20.95
C LEU A 341 1.31 -0.21 20.56
N HIS A 342 2.45 -0.44 19.89
CA HIS A 342 2.81 -1.72 19.27
C HIS A 342 4.20 -2.21 19.72
N PRO A 343 4.45 -2.38 21.03
CA PRO A 343 5.78 -2.61 21.58
C PRO A 343 6.44 -3.92 21.08
N HIS A 344 5.65 -4.99 20.87
CA HIS A 344 6.17 -6.28 20.40
C HIS A 344 6.61 -6.28 18.93
N LEU A 345 6.23 -5.26 18.15
CA LEU A 345 6.76 -5.13 16.80
C LEU A 345 8.21 -4.63 16.82
N GLU A 346 8.64 -4.00 17.92
CA GLU A 346 10.02 -3.52 18.11
C GLU A 346 10.52 -2.69 16.91
N LEU A 347 9.65 -1.80 16.40
CA LEU A 347 9.81 -1.08 15.13
C LEU A 347 11.17 -0.38 14.98
N GLY A 348 11.80 0.03 16.08
CA GLY A 348 13.14 0.63 16.07
C GLY A 348 14.26 -0.29 15.54
N ARG A 349 14.09 -1.62 15.60
CA ARG A 349 15.07 -2.60 15.08
C ARG A 349 14.53 -3.49 13.96
N THR A 350 13.21 -3.48 13.73
CA THR A 350 12.53 -4.34 12.75
C THR A 350 12.02 -3.63 11.51
N MET A 351 12.00 -2.29 11.53
CA MET A 351 11.87 -1.51 10.30
C MET A 351 13.22 -1.52 9.58
N VAL A 352 13.30 -2.22 8.45
CA VAL A 352 14.51 -2.34 7.65
C VAL A 352 14.39 -1.51 6.38
N HIS A 353 15.47 -0.80 6.01
CA HIS A 353 15.54 -0.11 4.74
C HIS A 353 15.47 -1.06 3.56
N MET A 354 14.94 -0.57 2.45
CA MET A 354 15.18 -1.22 1.16
C MET A 354 16.69 -1.32 0.89
N PRO A 355 17.16 -2.42 0.27
CA PRO A 355 18.55 -2.51 -0.15
C PRO A 355 18.87 -1.41 -1.17
N LYS A 356 20.15 -1.17 -1.45
CA LYS A 356 20.54 -0.15 -2.45
C LYS A 356 19.80 -0.35 -3.77
N ILE A 357 19.17 0.69 -4.28
CA ILE A 357 18.36 0.72 -5.51
C ILE A 357 19.07 1.57 -6.58
N LYS A 358 18.90 1.21 -7.86
CA LYS A 358 19.38 1.95 -9.03
C LYS A 358 18.20 2.45 -9.89
N PRO A 359 18.40 3.45 -10.77
CA PRO A 359 17.39 3.82 -11.75
C PRO A 359 16.95 2.58 -12.55
N GLY A 360 15.65 2.43 -12.75
CA GLY A 360 15.06 1.32 -13.49
C GLY A 360 14.73 0.09 -12.65
N ASP A 361 15.18 0.02 -11.40
CA ASP A 361 14.69 -0.96 -10.43
C ASP A 361 13.25 -0.62 -10.00
N PHE A 362 12.42 -1.65 -9.80
CA PHE A 362 11.07 -1.53 -9.28
C PHE A 362 10.99 -2.15 -7.88
N VAL A 363 10.40 -1.43 -6.93
CA VAL A 363 10.16 -1.94 -5.58
C VAL A 363 8.67 -2.15 -5.40
N ALA A 364 8.28 -3.31 -4.86
CA ALA A 364 6.89 -3.63 -4.54
C ALA A 364 6.76 -4.14 -3.10
N TRP A 365 5.69 -3.74 -2.40
CA TRP A 365 5.33 -4.28 -1.09
C TRP A 365 3.85 -4.53 -0.97
N HIS A 366 3.51 -5.57 -0.22
CA HIS A 366 2.14 -6.05 0.00
C HIS A 366 1.26 -4.95 0.61
N ALA A 367 -0.04 -4.94 0.26
CA ALA A 367 -1.00 -3.93 0.69
C ALA A 367 -1.07 -3.71 2.23
N ASP A 368 -0.94 -4.79 3.00
CA ASP A 368 -0.97 -4.77 4.48
C ASP A 368 0.41 -4.56 5.13
N GLN A 369 1.46 -4.32 4.35
CA GLN A 369 2.83 -4.18 4.87
C GLN A 369 2.99 -2.85 5.63
N ILE A 370 3.52 -2.91 6.85
CA ILE A 370 3.96 -1.72 7.57
C ILE A 370 5.16 -1.13 6.84
N HIS A 371 5.10 0.16 6.53
CA HIS A 371 6.17 0.87 5.87
C HIS A 371 6.33 2.29 6.42
N ALA A 372 7.50 2.87 6.20
CA ALA A 372 7.88 4.20 6.63
C ALA A 372 8.88 4.80 5.64
N VAL A 373 9.16 6.09 5.77
CA VAL A 373 10.21 6.77 5.01
C VAL A 373 11.28 7.25 5.97
N ASP A 374 12.54 7.24 5.52
CA ASP A 374 13.66 7.80 6.29
C ASP A 374 13.31 9.17 6.88
N MET A 375 13.50 9.34 8.20
CA MET A 375 13.25 10.62 8.88
C MET A 375 14.09 11.75 8.29
N VAL A 376 15.35 11.45 7.92
CA VAL A 376 16.28 12.41 7.32
C VAL A 376 16.97 11.74 6.13
N HIS A 377 17.13 12.50 5.04
CA HIS A 377 17.94 12.07 3.91
C HIS A 377 19.44 12.34 4.16
N GLU A 378 20.21 11.33 4.59
CA GLU A 378 21.65 11.46 4.90
C GLU A 378 22.57 11.24 3.67
N GLY A 379 22.01 10.85 2.52
CA GLY A 379 22.75 10.66 1.27
C GLY A 379 23.24 11.94 0.59
N LYS A 380 24.01 11.79 -0.49
CA LYS A 380 24.64 12.91 -1.24
C LYS A 380 23.95 13.30 -2.55
N GLY A 381 23.11 12.42 -3.09
CA GLY A 381 22.29 12.67 -4.28
C GLY A 381 20.82 12.53 -3.93
N ASP A 382 19.93 12.88 -4.85
CA ASP A 382 18.49 12.78 -4.64
C ASP A 382 17.97 11.34 -4.60
N SER A 383 16.85 11.13 -3.89
CA SER A 383 16.03 9.92 -3.90
C SER A 383 14.75 10.17 -4.70
N SER A 384 14.77 9.77 -5.98
CA SER A 384 13.72 10.06 -6.96
C SER A 384 12.98 8.81 -7.40
N VAL A 385 11.66 8.83 -7.31
CA VAL A 385 10.79 7.69 -7.60
C VAL A 385 9.48 8.12 -8.27
N LEU A 386 8.93 7.24 -9.11
CA LEU A 386 7.57 7.31 -9.63
C LEU A 386 6.70 6.33 -8.85
N TYR A 387 5.63 6.77 -8.21
CA TYR A 387 4.71 5.87 -7.52
C TYR A 387 3.86 5.12 -8.55
N ILE A 388 3.99 3.79 -8.58
CA ILE A 388 3.31 2.92 -9.53
C ILE A 388 2.93 1.62 -8.77
N PRO A 389 1.70 1.54 -8.22
CA PRO A 389 1.26 0.32 -7.55
C PRO A 389 0.92 -0.78 -8.56
N VAL A 390 0.75 -1.99 -8.04
CA VAL A 390 0.30 -3.17 -8.79
C VAL A 390 -1.19 -3.38 -8.53
N CYS A 391 -2.02 -3.01 -9.51
CA CYS A 391 -3.48 -3.07 -9.39
C CYS A 391 -4.04 -4.18 -10.30
N PRO A 392 -4.70 -5.20 -9.74
CA PRO A 392 -5.45 -6.15 -10.56
C PRO A 392 -6.70 -5.51 -11.14
N LEU A 393 -7.38 -6.22 -12.02
CA LEU A 393 -8.70 -5.84 -12.50
C LEU A 393 -9.78 -6.44 -11.59
N THR A 394 -10.58 -5.57 -11.00
CA THR A 394 -11.78 -5.86 -10.20
C THR A 394 -12.89 -4.88 -10.59
N ASP A 395 -14.13 -5.13 -10.18
CA ASP A 395 -15.23 -4.18 -10.43
C ASP A 395 -14.89 -2.77 -9.90
N GLN A 396 -14.41 -2.69 -8.65
CA GLN A 396 -14.01 -1.44 -8.00
C GLN A 396 -12.90 -0.72 -8.78
N ASN A 397 -11.88 -1.46 -9.22
CA ASN A 397 -10.75 -0.90 -9.94
C ASN A 397 -11.15 -0.37 -11.32
N VAL A 398 -12.07 -1.06 -12.01
CA VAL A 398 -12.62 -0.59 -13.30
C VAL A 398 -13.48 0.66 -13.12
N TRP A 399 -14.28 0.74 -12.05
CA TRP A 399 -15.06 1.94 -11.75
C TRP A 399 -14.20 3.17 -11.50
N TYR A 400 -13.06 2.99 -10.83
CA TYR A 400 -12.05 4.02 -10.69
C TYR A 400 -11.38 4.36 -12.03
N LEU A 401 -10.93 3.34 -12.78
CA LEU A 401 -10.19 3.52 -14.03
C LEU A 401 -10.95 4.38 -15.05
N LYS A 402 -12.28 4.21 -15.14
CA LYS A 402 -13.11 5.06 -16.02
C LYS A 402 -13.02 6.54 -15.66
N ARG A 403 -13.12 6.87 -14.38
CA ARG A 403 -12.99 8.25 -13.87
C ARG A 403 -11.56 8.77 -14.04
N GLN A 404 -10.56 7.92 -13.83
CA GLN A 404 -9.16 8.26 -14.09
C GLN A 404 -8.92 8.60 -15.58
N ARG A 405 -9.51 7.83 -16.50
CA ARG A 405 -9.43 8.09 -17.94
C ARG A 405 -10.02 9.46 -18.29
N GLU A 406 -11.19 9.80 -17.74
CA GLU A 406 -11.80 11.11 -17.91
C GLU A 406 -10.90 12.24 -17.39
N ALA A 407 -10.35 12.08 -16.18
CA ALA A 407 -9.40 13.03 -15.59
C ALA A 407 -8.14 13.21 -16.46
N PHE A 408 -7.57 12.13 -16.99
CA PHE A 408 -6.43 12.18 -17.89
C PHE A 408 -6.72 12.98 -19.16
N LEU A 409 -7.86 12.74 -19.82
CA LEU A 409 -8.23 13.46 -21.04
C LEU A 409 -8.36 14.97 -20.76
N GLU A 410 -8.93 15.35 -19.62
CA GLU A 410 -9.09 16.73 -19.20
C GLU A 410 -7.84 17.38 -18.55
N GLY A 411 -6.81 16.59 -18.26
CA GLY A 411 -5.61 17.03 -17.51
C GLY A 411 -5.86 17.32 -16.03
N LEU A 412 -6.93 16.79 -15.44
CA LEU A 412 -7.27 16.96 -14.03
C LEU A 412 -6.51 15.97 -13.12
N PRO A 413 -6.34 16.26 -11.82
CA PRO A 413 -5.82 15.27 -10.87
C PRO A 413 -6.64 13.97 -10.88
N GLY A 414 -6.01 12.86 -10.52
CA GLY A 414 -6.71 11.58 -10.38
C GLY A 414 -7.83 11.65 -9.32
N PRO A 415 -8.89 10.81 -9.41
CA PRO A 415 -10.08 10.95 -8.56
C PRO A 415 -9.84 10.85 -7.04
N ASP A 416 -8.75 10.20 -6.61
CA ASP A 416 -8.39 10.05 -5.19
C ASP A 416 -7.52 11.18 -4.65
N PHE A 417 -7.02 12.06 -5.53
CA PHE A 417 -6.12 13.14 -5.15
C PHE A 417 -6.88 14.44 -4.91
N PRO A 418 -6.28 15.41 -4.18
CA PRO A 418 -6.85 16.73 -4.03
C PRO A 418 -7.22 17.34 -5.39
N GLY A 419 -8.44 17.86 -5.49
CA GLY A 419 -8.93 18.45 -6.73
C GLY A 419 -8.18 19.72 -7.17
N GLY A 420 -8.66 20.33 -8.25
CA GLY A 420 -8.11 21.56 -8.80
C GLY A 420 -7.86 21.44 -10.30
N LYS A 421 -7.07 22.36 -10.87
CA LYS A 421 -6.79 22.37 -12.31
C LYS A 421 -5.82 21.28 -12.77
N GLY A 422 -5.04 20.70 -11.85
CA GLY A 422 -4.00 19.73 -12.16
C GLY A 422 -3.06 20.25 -13.25
N GLU A 423 -2.95 19.49 -14.33
CA GLU A 423 -2.09 19.76 -15.48
C GLU A 423 -2.86 20.27 -16.70
N ARG A 424 -4.16 20.60 -16.56
CA ARG A 424 -5.03 21.01 -17.67
C ARG A 424 -4.41 22.12 -18.53
N ASP A 425 -3.80 23.09 -17.88
CA ASP A 425 -3.21 24.28 -18.50
C ASP A 425 -1.69 24.13 -18.74
N HIS A 426 -1.10 22.94 -18.51
CA HIS A 426 0.34 22.72 -18.67
C HIS A 426 0.76 22.67 -20.14
N VAL A 427 1.85 23.38 -20.43
CA VAL A 427 2.54 23.35 -21.73
C VAL A 427 3.23 22.01 -21.91
N GLY A 428 2.94 21.34 -23.04
CA GLY A 428 3.55 20.06 -23.40
C GLY A 428 2.99 18.86 -22.67
N ARG A 429 1.80 18.97 -22.04
CA ARG A 429 1.08 17.81 -21.50
C ARG A 429 0.79 16.82 -22.65
N PRO A 430 1.15 15.53 -22.51
CA PRO A 430 0.85 14.53 -23.52
C PRO A 430 -0.65 14.21 -23.61
N GLY A 431 -1.11 13.89 -24.82
CA GLY A 431 -2.43 13.32 -25.07
C GLY A 431 -2.41 11.79 -25.05
N GLU A 432 -3.54 11.18 -25.42
CA GLU A 432 -3.67 9.71 -25.51
C GLU A 432 -2.77 9.07 -26.58
N ASP A 433 -2.30 9.85 -27.55
CA ASP A 433 -1.36 9.47 -28.60
C ASP A 433 0.03 9.13 -28.06
N ALA A 434 0.38 9.64 -26.86
CA ALA A 434 1.59 9.26 -26.16
C ALA A 434 1.56 7.83 -25.60
N ILE A 435 0.38 7.22 -25.48
CA ILE A 435 0.20 5.83 -25.00
C ILE A 435 -0.02 4.94 -26.23
N VAL A 436 1.09 4.40 -26.75
CA VAL A 436 1.10 3.68 -28.03
C VAL A 436 0.88 2.18 -27.88
N ALA A 437 1.51 1.55 -26.89
CA ALA A 437 1.46 0.09 -26.74
C ALA A 437 0.03 -0.39 -26.38
N PRO A 438 -0.54 -1.40 -27.07
CA PRO A 438 -1.90 -1.89 -26.79
C PRO A 438 -2.10 -2.33 -25.34
N GLU A 439 -1.11 -2.96 -24.72
CA GLU A 439 -1.14 -3.37 -23.31
C GLU A 439 -1.27 -2.15 -22.38
N ALA A 440 -0.53 -1.07 -22.66
CA ALA A 440 -0.59 0.17 -21.90
C ALA A 440 -1.93 0.89 -22.10
N ARG A 441 -2.45 0.89 -23.33
CA ARG A 441 -3.76 1.48 -23.65
C ARG A 441 -4.88 0.75 -22.92
N ARG A 442 -4.86 -0.59 -22.89
CA ARG A 442 -5.79 -1.40 -22.10
C ARG A 442 -5.66 -1.14 -20.59
N ALA A 443 -4.45 -1.11 -20.06
CA ALA A 443 -4.21 -0.83 -18.64
C ALA A 443 -4.67 0.58 -18.22
N MET A 444 -4.72 1.54 -19.15
CA MET A 444 -5.24 2.90 -18.95
C MET A 444 -6.74 3.04 -19.29
N GLY A 445 -7.41 1.97 -19.72
CA GLY A 445 -8.83 1.99 -20.10
C GLY A 445 -9.12 2.72 -21.43
N LEU A 446 -8.10 2.93 -22.27
CA LEU A 446 -8.20 3.53 -23.60
C LEU A 446 -8.53 2.53 -24.71
N GLU A 447 -8.44 1.23 -24.40
CA GLU A 447 -8.82 0.12 -25.29
C GLU A 447 -9.55 -0.97 -24.53
N ALA A 448 -10.29 -1.80 -25.28
CA ALA A 448 -11.01 -2.95 -24.76
C ALA A 448 -10.06 -3.96 -24.10
N LEU A 449 -10.43 -4.41 -22.91
CA LEU A 449 -9.73 -5.46 -22.16
C LEU A 449 -9.80 -6.77 -22.93
N GLN A 450 -8.76 -7.60 -22.80
CA GLN A 450 -8.78 -8.92 -23.41
C GLN A 450 -9.72 -9.84 -22.65
N VAL A 451 -10.70 -10.43 -23.35
CA VAL A 451 -11.60 -11.43 -22.78
C VAL A 451 -10.95 -12.82 -22.90
N ALA A 452 -9.77 -12.98 -22.29
CA ALA A 452 -9.04 -14.24 -22.22
C ALA A 452 -8.90 -14.65 -20.74
N GLY A 453 -10.01 -15.06 -20.13
CA GLY A 453 -10.06 -15.48 -18.72
C GLY A 453 -10.25 -16.99 -18.58
N GLU A 454 -9.56 -17.61 -17.64
CA GLU A 454 -9.62 -19.07 -17.41
C GLU A 454 -10.88 -19.46 -16.62
N GLY A 455 -11.34 -18.60 -15.70
CA GLY A 455 -12.53 -18.83 -14.86
C GLY A 455 -13.81 -18.13 -15.34
N GLU A 456 -14.97 -18.67 -14.96
CA GLU A 456 -16.28 -18.04 -15.27
C GLU A 456 -16.44 -16.67 -14.61
N GLY A 457 -16.00 -16.51 -13.35
CA GLY A 457 -16.05 -15.25 -12.62
C GLY A 457 -15.21 -14.15 -13.28
N GLU A 458 -14.00 -14.52 -13.73
CA GLU A 458 -13.10 -13.62 -14.46
C GLU A 458 -13.67 -13.20 -15.82
N ARG A 459 -14.20 -14.15 -16.61
CA ARG A 459 -14.82 -13.82 -17.91
C ARG A 459 -16.05 -12.92 -17.76
N ALA A 460 -16.88 -13.16 -16.75
CA ALA A 460 -18.04 -12.33 -16.46
C ALA A 460 -17.64 -10.90 -16.05
N LEU A 461 -16.60 -10.77 -15.22
CA LEU A 461 -16.00 -9.49 -14.86
C LEU A 461 -15.48 -8.73 -16.09
N LEU A 462 -14.67 -9.38 -16.94
CA LEU A 462 -14.06 -8.74 -18.11
C LEU A 462 -15.11 -8.20 -19.10
N LYS A 463 -16.19 -8.96 -19.33
CA LYS A 463 -17.31 -8.51 -20.17
C LYS A 463 -17.99 -7.28 -19.58
N ARG A 464 -18.38 -7.33 -18.31
CA ARG A 464 -19.01 -6.19 -17.61
C ARG A 464 -18.10 -4.97 -17.56
N ALA A 465 -16.79 -5.19 -17.41
CA ALA A 465 -15.79 -4.13 -17.37
C ALA A 465 -15.69 -3.40 -18.71
N ASN A 466 -15.63 -4.14 -19.83
CA ASN A 466 -15.66 -3.56 -21.17
C ASN A 466 -16.97 -2.78 -21.42
N GLU A 467 -18.12 -3.37 -21.11
CA GLU A 467 -19.43 -2.70 -21.20
C GLU A 467 -19.45 -1.39 -20.40
N TYR A 468 -18.95 -1.40 -19.16
CA TYR A 468 -18.89 -0.22 -18.29
C TYR A 468 -17.97 0.87 -18.83
N MET A 469 -16.84 0.49 -19.44
CA MET A 469 -15.87 1.41 -20.04
C MET A 469 -16.27 1.93 -21.43
N GLY A 470 -17.28 1.32 -22.06
CA GLY A 470 -17.85 1.72 -23.34
C GLY A 470 -17.24 0.99 -24.55
N PHE A 471 -16.80 -0.26 -24.37
CA PHE A 471 -16.22 -1.11 -25.43
C PHE A 471 -17.13 -2.27 -25.83
#